data_AF-A0A7V1CW81-F1
#
_entry.id   AF-A0A7V1CW81-F1
#
_cell.length_a   1.000
_cell.length_b   1.000
_cell.length_c   1.000
_cell.angle_alpha   90.00
_cell.angle_beta   90.00
_cell.angle_gamma   90.00
#
_symmetry.space_group_name_H-M   'P 1'
#
loop_
_entity.id
_entity.type
_entity.pdbx_description
1 polymer ?
#
loop_
_entity_poly.entity_id
_entity_poly.type
_entity_poly.pdbx_seq_one_letter_code
_entity_poly.pdbx_strand_id
1 'polypeptide(L)'
;FFAFNGHLMMIQMVVHSFQVLPIDGTWWSVDHYWDIVTWGGWMFTTALVLSLAPLTAMLVINMSFGIMTRAAPQLNIFSIGFPFTLVAGLIIIWATLGNFVTQFEFQWLKMVELMCTLVGCSP
;
A
#
# COMPACT_ATOMS: atom_id res chain seq x y z
N PHE A 1 7.87 -4.27 8.56
CA PHE A 1 8.62 -5.50 8.19
C PHE A 1 9.57 -5.94 9.31
N PHE A 2 10.69 -5.23 9.57
CA PHE A 2 11.61 -5.62 10.65
C PHE A 2 10.99 -5.57 12.05
N ALA A 3 10.23 -4.52 12.35
CA ALA A 3 9.53 -4.38 13.64
C ALA A 3 8.57 -5.54 13.96
N PHE A 4 8.02 -6.20 12.94
CA PHE A 4 7.07 -7.30 13.07
C PHE A 4 7.73 -8.68 12.89
N ASN A 5 9.07 -8.75 12.90
CA ASN A 5 9.82 -9.98 12.60
C ASN A 5 9.44 -10.64 11.25
N GLY A 6 8.97 -9.83 10.28
CA GLY A 6 8.47 -10.35 9.01
C GLY A 6 9.51 -11.12 8.21
N HIS A 7 10.80 -10.76 8.35
CA HIS A 7 11.91 -11.49 7.74
C HIS A 7 12.03 -12.93 8.25
N LEU A 8 11.89 -13.15 9.57
CA LEU A 8 11.95 -14.48 10.17
C LEU A 8 10.76 -15.32 9.70
N MET A 9 9.57 -14.70 9.62
CA MET A 9 8.36 -15.35 9.13
C MET A 9 8.50 -15.80 7.67
N MET A 10 9.07 -14.96 6.81
CA MET A 10 9.34 -15.32 5.40
C MET A 10 10.28 -16.54 5.29
N ILE A 11 11.33 -16.59 6.11
CA ILE A 11 12.27 -17.73 6.11
C ILE A 11 11.55 -19.00 6.59
N GLN A 12 10.74 -18.91 7.65
CA GLN A 12 9.95 -20.05 8.14
C GLN A 12 8.98 -20.59 7.07
N MET A 13 8.32 -19.71 6.32
CA MET A 13 7.44 -20.09 5.22
C MET A 13 8.18 -20.82 4.08
N VAL A 14 9.40 -20.40 3.75
CA VAL A 14 10.24 -21.08 2.76
C VAL A 14 10.65 -22.48 3.25
N VAL A 15 11.05 -22.60 4.53
CA VAL A 15 11.40 -23.90 5.12
C VAL A 15 10.19 -24.84 5.11
N HIS A 16 9.01 -24.35 5.43
CA HIS A 16 7.79 -25.16 5.43
C HIS A 16 7.34 -25.57 4.01
N SER A 17 7.58 -24.71 3.01
CA SER A 17 7.31 -25.03 1.60
C SER A 17 8.02 -26.31 1.14
N PHE A 18 9.24 -26.59 1.61
CA PHE A 18 9.93 -27.85 1.29
C PHE A 18 9.26 -29.11 1.85
N GLN A 19 8.40 -28.98 2.88
CA GLN A 19 7.62 -30.10 3.42
C GLN A 19 6.34 -30.33 2.64
N VAL A 20 5.69 -29.26 2.18
CA VAL A 20 4.39 -29.34 1.49
C VAL A 20 4.55 -29.53 -0.03
N LEU A 21 5.61 -29.02 -0.63
CA LEU A 21 5.97 -29.16 -2.05
C LEU A 21 7.23 -30.04 -2.20
N PRO A 22 7.07 -31.37 -2.16
CA PRO A 22 8.19 -32.29 -2.36
C PRO A 22 8.69 -32.22 -3.81
N ILE A 23 10.02 -32.37 -3.99
CA ILE A 23 10.72 -32.23 -5.28
C ILE A 23 10.24 -33.27 -6.32
N ASP A 24 9.66 -34.37 -5.85
CA ASP A 24 9.23 -35.57 -6.57
C ASP A 24 7.71 -35.65 -6.82
N GLY A 25 6.91 -34.68 -6.37
CA GLY A 25 5.43 -34.70 -6.44
C GLY A 25 4.77 -33.92 -7.57
N THR A 26 3.42 -33.97 -7.63
CA THR A 26 2.60 -33.10 -8.48
C THR A 26 2.76 -31.65 -8.05
N TRP A 27 3.33 -30.86 -8.94
CA TRP A 27 3.60 -29.44 -8.74
C TRP A 27 2.31 -28.65 -8.45
N TRP A 28 2.46 -27.60 -7.65
CA TRP A 28 1.55 -26.49 -7.37
C TRP A 28 0.30 -26.38 -8.28
N SER A 29 -0.90 -26.39 -7.68
CA SER A 29 -2.18 -26.27 -8.41
C SER A 29 -2.24 -24.99 -9.26
N VAL A 30 -2.87 -25.08 -10.44
CA VAL A 30 -3.10 -23.92 -11.32
C VAL A 30 -3.93 -22.84 -10.61
N ASP A 31 -4.84 -23.22 -9.72
CA ASP A 31 -5.73 -22.32 -8.99
C ASP A 31 -4.96 -21.29 -8.14
N HIS A 32 -3.84 -21.71 -7.54
CA HIS A 32 -3.01 -20.82 -6.73
C HIS A 32 -2.33 -19.71 -7.55
N TYR A 33 -2.11 -19.90 -8.85
CA TYR A 33 -1.65 -18.80 -9.71
C TYR A 33 -2.74 -17.75 -9.91
N TRP A 34 -4.01 -18.18 -9.98
CA TRP A 34 -5.15 -17.29 -10.06
C TRP A 34 -5.34 -16.48 -8.77
N ASP A 35 -5.10 -17.09 -7.61
CA ASP A 35 -5.14 -16.40 -6.32
C ASP A 35 -4.12 -15.26 -6.23
N ILE A 36 -2.91 -15.45 -6.77
CA ILE A 36 -1.89 -14.40 -6.82
C ILE A 36 -2.33 -13.25 -7.73
N VAL A 37 -2.92 -13.56 -8.88
CA VAL A 37 -3.42 -12.55 -9.83
C VAL A 37 -4.56 -11.74 -9.22
N THR A 38 -5.52 -12.40 -8.57
CA THR A 38 -6.64 -11.72 -7.90
C THR A 38 -6.17 -10.87 -6.71
N TRP A 39 -5.13 -11.30 -5.99
CA TRP A 39 -4.49 -10.49 -4.96
C TRP A 39 -3.86 -9.20 -5.51
N GLY A 40 -3.43 -9.19 -6.79
CA GLY A 40 -3.04 -7.96 -7.47
C GLY A 40 -4.14 -6.89 -7.49
N GLY A 41 -5.42 -7.29 -7.59
CA GLY A 41 -6.56 -6.38 -7.46
C GLY A 41 -6.68 -5.80 -6.04
N TRP A 42 -6.43 -6.62 -5.03
CA TRP A 42 -6.40 -6.20 -3.62
C TRP A 42 -5.28 -5.19 -3.34
N MET A 43 -4.13 -5.31 -4.02
CA MET A 43 -3.04 -4.34 -3.91
C MET A 43 -3.50 -2.93 -4.36
N PHE A 44 -4.19 -2.83 -5.49
CA PHE A 44 -4.67 -1.53 -5.99
C PHE A 44 -5.73 -0.90 -5.11
N THR A 45 -6.70 -1.69 -4.63
CA THR A 45 -7.75 -1.17 -3.75
C THR A 45 -7.17 -0.67 -2.43
N THR A 46 -6.25 -1.41 -1.83
CA THR A 46 -5.63 -1.01 -0.55
C THR A 46 -4.68 0.16 -0.68
N ALA A 47 -3.91 0.25 -1.78
CA ALA A 47 -3.10 1.43 -2.09
C ALA A 47 -3.97 2.68 -2.26
N LEU A 48 -5.10 2.55 -2.98
CA LEU A 48 -6.04 3.65 -3.14
C LEU A 48 -6.59 4.09 -1.80
N VAL A 49 -7.10 3.16 -0.98
CA VAL A 49 -7.67 3.43 0.35
C VAL A 49 -6.67 4.15 1.26
N LEU A 50 -5.42 3.71 1.28
CA LEU A 50 -4.36 4.37 2.05
C LEU A 50 -4.09 5.80 1.55
N SER A 51 -4.14 6.01 0.23
CA SER A 51 -3.90 7.32 -0.38
C SER A 51 -5.12 8.25 -0.40
N LEU A 52 -6.33 7.80 -0.05
CA LEU A 52 -7.56 8.60 -0.16
C LEU A 52 -7.49 9.92 0.62
N ALA A 53 -7.06 9.87 1.88
CA ALA A 53 -6.95 11.06 2.73
C ALA A 53 -5.97 12.11 2.17
N PRO A 54 -4.71 11.78 1.84
CA PRO A 54 -3.79 12.75 1.26
C PRO A 54 -4.20 13.22 -0.14
N LEU A 55 -4.76 12.33 -0.97
CA LEU A 55 -5.16 12.64 -2.34
C LEU A 55 -6.34 13.62 -2.39
N THR A 56 -7.35 13.43 -1.53
CA THR A 56 -8.48 14.37 -1.42
C THR A 56 -8.04 15.73 -0.88
N ALA A 57 -7.14 15.77 0.13
CA ALA A 57 -6.59 17.03 0.64
C ALA A 57 -5.83 17.81 -0.45
N MET A 58 -4.96 17.13 -1.21
CA MET A 58 -4.22 17.76 -2.32
C MET A 58 -5.15 18.21 -3.46
N LEU A 59 -6.21 17.45 -3.75
CA LEU A 59 -7.22 17.84 -4.73
C LEU A 59 -7.92 19.14 -4.32
N VAL A 60 -8.33 19.27 -3.06
CA VAL A 60 -8.97 20.49 -2.51
C VAL A 60 -8.02 21.69 -2.59
N ILE A 61 -6.75 21.49 -2.26
CA ILE A 61 -5.73 22.56 -2.35
C ILE A 61 -5.58 23.01 -3.80
N ASN A 62 -5.41 22.08 -4.74
CA ASN A 62 -5.27 22.39 -6.16
C ASN A 62 -6.52 23.09 -6.72
N MET A 63 -7.71 22.66 -6.31
CA MET A 63 -8.97 23.30 -6.70
C MET A 63 -9.09 24.71 -6.13
N SER A 64 -8.66 24.92 -4.88
CA SER A 64 -8.62 26.24 -4.23
C SER A 64 -7.69 27.21 -4.97
N PHE A 65 -6.52 26.74 -5.40
CA PHE A 65 -5.62 27.53 -6.25
C PHE A 65 -6.23 27.84 -7.62
N GLY A 66 -6.96 26.89 -8.21
CA GLY A 66 -7.69 27.13 -9.45
C GLY A 66 -8.76 28.23 -9.34
N ILE A 67 -9.40 28.38 -8.17
CA ILE A 67 -10.34 29.47 -7.90
C ILE A 67 -9.58 30.79 -7.66
N MET A 68 -8.47 30.75 -6.93
CA MET A 68 -7.65 31.93 -6.61
C MET A 68 -7.09 32.60 -7.86
N THR A 69 -6.65 31.82 -8.86
CA THR A 69 -6.15 32.39 -10.13
C THR A 69 -7.22 33.11 -10.92
N ARG A 70 -8.50 32.74 -10.77
CA ARG A 70 -9.62 33.50 -11.35
C ARG A 70 -9.86 34.82 -10.63
N ALA A 71 -9.67 34.87 -9.31
CA ALA A 71 -9.91 36.07 -8.50
C ALA A 71 -8.75 37.09 -8.57
N ALA A 72 -7.51 36.63 -8.67
CA ALA A 72 -6.32 37.47 -8.76
C ALA A 72 -5.36 36.92 -9.84
N PRO A 73 -5.58 37.26 -11.13
CA PRO A 73 -4.81 36.72 -12.25
C PRO A 73 -3.33 37.14 -12.25
N GLN A 74 -2.96 38.14 -11.46
CA GLN A 74 -1.59 38.61 -11.25
C GLN A 74 -0.77 37.73 -10.28
N LEU A 75 -1.42 36.84 -9.51
CA LEU A 75 -0.69 35.86 -8.70
C LEU A 75 -0.15 34.79 -9.64
N ASN A 76 1.16 34.85 -9.93
CA ASN A 76 1.82 33.81 -10.68
C ASN A 76 1.74 32.48 -9.90
N ILE A 77 0.89 31.57 -10.37
CA ILE A 77 0.64 30.28 -9.72
C ILE A 77 1.92 29.46 -9.57
N PHE A 78 2.90 29.66 -10.48
CA PHE A 78 4.19 28.99 -10.39
C PHE A 78 5.06 29.56 -9.26
N SER A 79 4.98 30.86 -8.98
CA SER A 79 5.77 31.49 -7.93
C SER A 79 5.22 31.23 -6.52
N ILE A 80 3.90 31.09 -6.37
CA ILE A 80 3.24 30.99 -5.05
C ILE A 80 2.62 29.60 -4.80
N GLY A 81 2.06 28.97 -5.82
CA GLY A 81 1.38 27.68 -5.69
C GLY A 81 2.34 26.54 -5.36
N PHE A 82 3.50 26.46 -6.02
CA PHE A 82 4.44 25.36 -5.82
C PHE A 82 5.05 25.31 -4.40
N PRO A 83 5.57 26.42 -3.83
CA PRO A 83 6.06 26.39 -2.44
C PRO A 83 4.96 26.01 -1.44
N PHE A 84 3.73 26.49 -1.66
CA PHE A 84 2.61 26.19 -0.77
C PHE A 84 2.19 24.72 -0.85
N THR A 85 2.00 24.16 -2.05
CA THR A 85 1.59 22.76 -2.21
C THR A 85 2.65 21.80 -1.66
N LEU A 86 3.93 22.16 -1.74
CA LEU A 86 5.02 21.38 -1.17
C LEU A 86 4.95 21.36 0.37
N VAL A 87 4.80 22.53 1.00
CA VAL A 87 4.66 22.62 2.47
C VAL A 87 3.39 21.91 2.95
N ALA A 88 2.26 22.14 2.28
CA ALA A 88 1.00 21.48 2.60
C ALA A 88 1.10 19.94 2.43
N GLY A 89 1.76 19.47 1.37
CA GLY A 89 2.02 18.06 1.14
C GLY A 89 2.83 17.41 2.26
N LEU A 90 3.88 18.10 2.76
CA LEU A 90 4.66 17.62 3.91
C LEU A 90 3.81 17.54 5.19
N ILE A 91 2.96 18.53 5.44
CA ILE A 91 2.05 18.52 6.61
C ILE A 91 1.06 17.35 6.51
N ILE A 92 0.51 17.11 5.33
CA ILE A 92 -0.43 16.00 5.07
C ILE A 92 0.27 14.65 5.29
N ILE A 93 1.49 14.47 4.78
CA ILE A 93 2.28 13.25 5.00
C ILE A 93 2.52 13.05 6.50
N TRP A 94 2.95 14.11 7.21
CA TRP A 94 3.19 14.03 8.65
C TRP A 94 1.92 13.63 9.43
N ALA A 95 0.77 14.22 9.11
CA ALA A 95 -0.50 13.90 9.75
C ALA A 95 -0.96 12.45 9.46
N THR A 96 -0.70 11.94 8.26
CA THR A 96 -1.11 10.59 7.84
C THR A 96 -0.14 9.50 8.30
N LEU A 97 1.10 9.84 8.61
CA LEU A 97 2.14 8.90 9.02
C LEU A 97 1.77 8.12 10.28
N GLY A 98 1.02 8.71 11.21
CA GLY A 98 0.57 8.05 12.43
C GLY A 98 -0.30 6.81 12.17
N ASN A 99 -1.13 6.83 11.12
CA ASN A 99 -2.01 5.71 10.75
C ASN A 99 -1.32 4.69 9.81
N PHE A 100 -0.09 4.98 9.38
CA PHE A 100 0.62 4.07 8.48
C PHE A 100 0.93 2.72 9.15
N VAL A 101 1.27 2.71 10.45
CA VAL A 101 1.66 1.49 11.18
C VAL A 101 0.48 0.53 11.31
N THR A 102 -0.69 1.03 11.70
CA THR A 102 -1.93 0.26 11.83
C THR A 102 -2.37 -0.31 10.49
N GLN A 103 -2.29 0.49 9.42
CA GLN A 103 -2.59 -0.01 8.07
C GLN A 103 -1.57 -1.08 7.63
N PHE A 104 -0.27 -0.87 7.90
CA PHE A 104 0.77 -1.82 7.55
C PHE A 104 0.53 -3.18 8.22
N GLU A 105 0.16 -3.20 9.50
CA GLU A 105 -0.14 -4.44 10.23
C GLU A 105 -1.32 -5.21 9.61
N PHE A 106 -2.43 -4.52 9.31
CA PHE A 106 -3.59 -5.16 8.68
C PHE A 106 -3.24 -5.76 7.31
N GLN A 107 -2.48 -5.04 6.48
CA GLN A 107 -2.07 -5.54 5.17
C GLN A 107 -1.04 -6.68 5.27
N TRP A 108 -0.16 -6.61 6.28
CA TRP A 108 0.81 -7.66 6.56
C TRP A 108 0.12 -8.98 6.91
N LEU A 109 -0.90 -8.95 7.77
CA LEU A 109 -1.68 -10.15 8.12
C LEU A 109 -2.38 -10.76 6.90
N LYS A 110 -2.95 -9.92 6.01
CA LYS A 110 -3.57 -10.39 4.77
C LYS A 110 -2.58 -11.01 3.78
N MET A 111 -1.38 -10.48 3.69
CA MET A 111 -0.30 -11.10 2.92
C MET A 111 0.08 -12.47 3.49
N VAL A 112 0.22 -12.57 4.81
CA VAL A 112 0.55 -13.84 5.47
C VAL A 112 -0.53 -14.90 5.24
N GLU A 113 -1.81 -14.52 5.32
CA GLU A 113 -2.95 -15.40 5.04
C GLU A 113 -2.89 -15.96 3.60
N LEU A 114 -2.59 -15.11 2.61
CA LEU A 114 -2.36 -15.56 1.24
C LEU A 114 -1.19 -16.54 1.17
N MET A 115 -0.04 -16.21 1.78
CA MET A 115 1.13 -17.09 1.77
C MET A 115 0.85 -18.45 2.43
N CYS A 116 0.10 -18.49 3.53
CA CYS A 116 -0.35 -19.72 4.14
C CYS A 116 -1.22 -20.55 3.19
N THR A 117 -2.17 -19.91 2.52
CA THR A 117 -3.09 -20.58 1.57
C THR A 117 -2.32 -21.18 0.38
N LEU A 118 -1.30 -20.47 -0.08
CA LEU A 118 -0.45 -20.91 -1.19
C LEU A 118 0.51 -22.04 -0.80
N VAL A 119 1.08 -22.00 0.41
CA VAL A 119 2.03 -23.01 0.91
C VAL A 119 1.32 -24.20 1.57
N GLY A 120 0.02 -24.10 1.87
CA GLY A 120 -0.74 -25.16 2.53
C GLY A 120 -0.55 -25.20 4.06
N CYS A 121 -0.17 -24.08 4.68
CA CYS A 121 -0.12 -23.95 6.14
C CYS A 121 -1.56 -23.90 6.70
N SER A 122 -1.89 -24.72 7.69
CA SER A 122 -3.08 -24.49 8.52
C SER A 122 -2.84 -23.28 9.46
N PRO A 123 -3.83 -22.40 9.66
CA PRO A 123 -3.70 -21.19 10.48
C PRO A 123 -3.40 -21.46 11.96
#